data_AF-A0A6I4IIL7-F1
#
_entry.id   AF-A0A6I4IIL7-F1
#
_cell.length_a   1.000
_cell.length_b   1.000
_cell.length_c   1.000
_cell.angle_alpha   90.00
_cell.angle_beta   90.00
_cell.angle_gamma   90.00
#
_symmetry.space_group_name_H-M   'P 1'
#
loop_
_entity.id
_entity.type
_entity.pdbx_description
1 polymer ?
#
loop_
_entity_poly.entity_id
_entity_poly.type
_entity_poly.pdbx_seq_one_letter_code
_entity_poly.pdbx_strand_id
1 'polypeptide(L)'
;MDLENIKLDFYEGFEGEDEIRLYANSKDVFFKPNRKTNLYGDFIEIQLKQNENGIVFFSIWDGYFLPIISEILSNIENDVLPQFIINYKTVEGWVWNNEPELIVKDEMNWFIEKIQSTILNKDDNFKNKFWNIESITNLHLYLQFVKEKDLELRISKE
;
A
#
# COMPACT_ATOMS: atom_id res chain seq x y z
N MET A 1 16.43 -0.09 8.74
CA MET A 1 15.26 -0.19 9.62
C MET A 1 14.81 -1.64 9.75
N ASP A 2 14.33 -2.03 10.94
CA ASP A 2 13.83 -3.39 11.19
C ASP A 2 12.30 -3.41 11.12
N LEU A 3 11.76 -4.35 10.34
CA LEU A 3 10.33 -4.48 10.08
C LEU A 3 9.52 -4.74 11.36
N GLU A 4 10.13 -5.37 12.37
CA GLU A 4 9.51 -5.67 13.67
C GLU A 4 9.06 -4.41 14.44
N ASN A 5 9.63 -3.25 14.11
CA ASN A 5 9.27 -1.97 14.73
C ASN A 5 8.16 -1.23 13.98
N ILE A 6 7.62 -1.81 12.91
CA ILE A 6 6.59 -1.21 12.06
C ILE A 6 5.30 -2.01 12.26
N LYS A 7 4.22 -1.33 12.67
CA LYS A 7 2.89 -1.93 12.67
C LYS A 7 2.44 -2.07 11.21
N LEU A 8 2.08 -3.28 10.80
CA LEU A 8 1.78 -3.58 9.39
C LEU A 8 0.29 -3.71 9.09
N ASP A 9 -0.56 -3.86 10.10
CA ASP A 9 -2.00 -4.06 9.93
C ASP A 9 -2.78 -2.90 10.56
N PHE A 10 -3.40 -2.11 9.70
CA PHE A 10 -4.36 -1.05 10.00
C PHE A 10 -5.72 -1.30 9.35
N TYR A 11 -5.99 -2.55 8.96
CA TYR A 11 -7.30 -3.00 8.46
C TYR A 11 -8.08 -3.77 9.54
N GLU A 12 -7.40 -4.38 10.52
CA GLU A 12 -8.04 -5.07 11.65
C GLU A 12 -9.18 -4.21 12.27
N GLY A 13 -10.41 -4.76 12.28
CA GLY A 13 -11.62 -4.08 12.75
C GLY A 13 -12.48 -3.41 11.67
N PHE A 14 -12.09 -3.51 10.39
CA PHE A 14 -12.85 -3.01 9.24
C PHE A 14 -13.30 -4.14 8.29
N GLU A 15 -13.51 -5.35 8.82
CA GLU A 15 -13.82 -6.53 8.02
C GLU A 15 -15.08 -6.34 7.16
N GLY A 16 -14.94 -6.53 5.85
CA GLY A 16 -16.02 -6.35 4.87
C GLY A 16 -16.02 -4.98 4.18
N GLU A 17 -15.18 -4.06 4.62
CA GLU A 17 -14.82 -2.85 3.89
C GLU A 17 -13.61 -3.10 2.98
N ASP A 18 -13.39 -2.19 2.04
CA ASP A 18 -12.26 -2.23 1.12
C ASP A 18 -10.89 -2.14 1.84
N GLU A 19 -10.00 -3.10 1.56
CA GLU A 19 -8.63 -3.13 2.10
C GLU A 19 -7.61 -2.73 1.03
N ILE A 20 -6.70 -1.82 1.35
CA ILE A 20 -5.52 -1.55 0.50
C ILE A 20 -4.34 -2.34 1.04
N ARG A 21 -3.74 -3.18 0.18
CA ARG A 21 -2.54 -3.94 0.52
C ARG A 21 -1.35 -3.53 -0.31
N LEU A 22 -0.24 -3.26 0.37
CA LEU A 22 1.06 -3.03 -0.24
C LEU A 22 1.98 -4.22 0.02
N TYR A 23 2.18 -5.04 -0.99
CA TYR A 23 3.01 -6.24 -0.95
C TYR A 23 4.46 -5.94 -1.27
N ALA A 24 5.39 -6.49 -0.49
CA ALA A 24 6.81 -6.45 -0.80
C ALA A 24 7.46 -7.84 -0.72
N ASN A 25 8.33 -8.10 -1.68
CA ASN A 25 9.10 -9.33 -1.78
C ASN A 25 10.47 -9.06 -2.40
N SER A 26 11.40 -10.00 -2.23
CA SER A 26 12.65 -9.96 -2.99
C SER A 26 12.33 -9.99 -4.49
N LYS A 27 13.10 -9.23 -5.29
CA LYS A 27 13.00 -9.22 -6.76
C LYS A 27 13.29 -10.59 -7.39
N ASP A 28 13.97 -11.46 -6.66
CA ASP A 28 14.27 -12.83 -7.09
C ASP A 28 13.10 -13.81 -6.82
N VAL A 29 12.07 -13.36 -6.11
CA VAL A 29 10.87 -14.14 -5.79
C VAL A 29 9.74 -13.71 -6.71
N PHE A 30 9.17 -14.66 -7.46
CA PHE A 30 8.00 -14.38 -8.26
C PHE A 30 6.80 -14.10 -7.34
N PHE A 31 6.21 -12.92 -7.46
CA PHE A 31 5.00 -12.59 -6.71
C PHE A 31 3.86 -13.54 -7.10
N LYS A 32 3.30 -14.26 -6.13
CA LYS A 32 2.18 -15.18 -6.37
C LYS A 32 1.14 -15.06 -5.25
N PRO A 33 -0.09 -14.62 -5.55
CA PRO A 33 -1.17 -14.71 -4.58
C PRO A 33 -1.47 -16.18 -4.28
N ASN A 34 -1.88 -16.45 -3.05
CA ASN A 34 -2.26 -17.79 -2.65
C ASN A 34 -3.61 -18.14 -3.32
N ARG A 35 -3.56 -19.01 -4.33
CA ARG A 35 -4.74 -19.55 -5.01
C ARG A 35 -4.83 -21.04 -4.77
N LYS A 36 -6.00 -21.50 -4.36
CA LYS A 36 -6.33 -22.92 -4.28
C LYS A 36 -7.38 -23.26 -5.32
N THR A 37 -7.06 -24.20 -6.19
CA THR A 37 -8.04 -24.72 -7.15
C THR A 37 -9.06 -25.55 -6.39
N ASN A 38 -10.35 -25.25 -6.57
CA ASN A 38 -11.44 -26.06 -6.05
C ASN A 38 -11.61 -27.33 -6.91
N LEU A 39 -12.47 -28.24 -6.47
CA LEU A 39 -12.71 -29.52 -7.18
C LEU A 39 -13.36 -29.33 -8.58
N TYR A 40 -13.85 -28.13 -8.88
CA TYR A 40 -14.52 -27.79 -10.14
C TYR A 40 -13.59 -27.08 -11.13
N GLY A 41 -12.34 -26.80 -10.74
CA GLY A 41 -11.35 -26.11 -11.58
C GLY A 41 -11.32 -24.59 -11.40
N ASP A 42 -12.16 -24.01 -10.54
CA ASP A 42 -12.11 -22.58 -10.21
C ASP A 42 -11.03 -22.32 -9.16
N PHE A 43 -10.59 -21.07 -9.03
CA PHE A 43 -9.65 -20.65 -7.99
C PHE A 43 -10.39 -19.99 -6.83
N ILE A 44 -10.06 -20.40 -5.62
CA ILE A 44 -10.37 -19.68 -4.38
C ILE A 44 -9.10 -18.95 -3.98
N GLU A 45 -9.17 -17.64 -3.83
CA GLU A 45 -8.08 -16.86 -3.24
C GLU A 45 -8.06 -17.11 -1.73
N ILE A 46 -6.90 -17.51 -1.24
CA ILE A 46 -6.62 -17.67 0.19
C ILE A 46 -5.83 -16.44 0.59
N GLN A 47 -6.32 -15.75 1.62
CA GLN A 47 -5.64 -14.60 2.19
C GLN A 47 -4.20 -14.97 2.58
N LEU A 48 -3.23 -14.18 2.11
CA LEU A 48 -1.82 -14.35 2.43
C LEU A 48 -1.57 -14.01 3.91
N LYS A 49 -0.72 -14.77 4.59
CA LYS A 49 -0.18 -14.39 5.90
C LYS A 49 1.17 -13.69 5.75
N GLN A 50 1.55 -12.88 6.75
CA GLN A 50 2.87 -12.24 6.79
C GLN A 50 4.00 -13.27 6.61
N ASN A 51 4.97 -12.96 5.75
CA ASN A 51 6.11 -13.79 5.35
C ASN A 51 5.76 -15.06 4.54
N GLU A 52 4.50 -15.28 4.19
CA GLU A 52 4.12 -16.40 3.34
C GLU A 52 4.64 -16.18 1.91
N ASN A 53 5.23 -17.23 1.30
CA ASN A 53 5.92 -17.14 0.00
C ASN A 53 7.04 -16.08 -0.06
N GLY A 54 7.59 -15.65 1.08
CA GLY A 54 8.58 -14.56 1.13
C GLY A 54 7.99 -13.17 0.86
N ILE A 55 6.68 -13.04 1.03
CA ILE A 55 5.94 -11.78 0.88
C ILE A 55 5.66 -11.21 2.27
N VAL A 56 6.04 -9.96 2.48
CA VAL A 56 5.55 -9.13 3.58
C VAL A 56 4.56 -8.13 3.03
N PHE A 57 3.59 -7.70 3.82
CA PHE A 57 2.64 -6.70 3.34
C PHE A 57 2.21 -5.71 4.41
N PHE A 58 1.85 -4.53 3.96
CA PHE A 58 1.18 -3.51 4.77
C PHE A 58 -0.28 -3.44 4.37
N SER A 59 -1.17 -3.51 5.35
CA SER A 59 -2.63 -3.51 5.21
C SER A 59 -3.21 -2.24 5.81
N ILE A 60 -4.08 -1.56 5.07
CA ILE A 60 -4.76 -0.36 5.53
C ILE A 60 -6.17 -0.29 4.97
N TRP A 61 -7.14 0.06 5.82
CA TRP A 61 -8.49 0.35 5.36
C TRP A 61 -8.52 1.50 4.35
N ASP A 62 -9.29 1.37 3.26
CA ASP A 62 -9.39 2.39 2.21
C ASP A 62 -9.89 3.74 2.78
N GLY A 63 -10.72 3.72 3.83
CA GLY A 63 -11.14 4.93 4.53
C GLY A 63 -10.01 5.71 5.21
N TYR A 64 -8.89 5.05 5.54
CA TYR A 64 -7.66 5.71 5.99
C TYR A 64 -6.74 6.08 4.84
N PHE A 65 -6.73 5.30 3.76
CA PHE A 65 -5.88 5.55 2.60
C PHE A 65 -6.37 6.75 1.76
N LEU A 66 -7.68 6.87 1.54
CA LEU A 66 -8.29 7.91 0.73
C LEU A 66 -7.94 9.34 1.20
N PRO A 67 -7.98 9.68 2.51
CA PRO A 67 -7.54 10.99 3.00
C PRO A 67 -6.07 11.29 2.72
N ILE A 68 -5.17 10.28 2.78
CA ILE A 68 -3.74 10.44 2.48
C ILE A 68 -3.58 10.89 1.03
N ILE A 69 -4.23 10.15 0.12
CA ILE A 69 -4.18 10.44 -1.31
C ILE A 69 -4.78 11.82 -1.58
N SER A 70 -5.96 12.12 -1.02
CA SER A 70 -6.64 13.40 -1.18
C SER A 70 -5.77 14.59 -0.75
N GLU A 71 -5.08 14.48 0.38
CA GLU A 71 -4.19 15.54 0.87
C GLU A 71 -2.93 15.70 0.00
N ILE A 72 -2.33 14.60 -0.46
CA ILE A 72 -1.19 14.70 -1.38
C ILE A 72 -1.61 15.45 -2.66
N LEU A 73 -2.77 15.13 -3.19
CA LEU A 73 -3.27 15.68 -4.46
C LEU A 73 -3.69 17.15 -4.37
N SER A 74 -4.15 17.61 -3.21
CA SER A 74 -4.47 19.03 -3.00
C SER A 74 -3.23 19.92 -2.92
N ASN A 75 -2.04 19.32 -2.75
CA ASN A 75 -0.76 20.02 -2.56
C ASN A 75 0.22 19.85 -3.74
N ILE A 76 -0.22 19.28 -4.87
CA ILE A 76 0.61 19.16 -6.08
C ILE A 76 0.24 20.22 -7.11
N GLU A 77 1.24 20.93 -7.62
CA GLU A 77 1.10 21.85 -8.75
C GLU A 77 1.92 21.32 -9.93
N ASN A 78 1.25 20.86 -10.99
CA ASN A 78 1.86 20.42 -12.26
C ASN A 78 2.76 19.16 -12.18
N ASP A 79 2.66 18.36 -11.12
CA ASP A 79 3.35 17.07 -11.05
C ASP A 79 2.69 16.01 -11.96
N VAL A 80 3.51 15.22 -12.65
CA VAL A 80 3.04 13.98 -13.31
C VAL A 80 2.75 12.96 -12.20
N LEU A 81 1.51 12.48 -12.15
CA LEU A 81 1.09 11.52 -11.14
C LEU A 81 1.65 10.12 -11.43
N PRO A 82 2.07 9.38 -10.38
CA PRO A 82 2.30 7.94 -10.49
C PRO A 82 1.08 7.20 -11.06
N GLN A 83 1.33 6.16 -11.86
CA GLN A 83 0.28 5.36 -12.49
C GLN A 83 -0.60 4.69 -11.44
N PHE A 84 -0.04 4.17 -10.35
CA PHE A 84 -0.83 3.54 -9.30
C PHE A 84 -1.81 4.52 -8.60
N ILE A 85 -1.46 5.81 -8.54
CA ILE A 85 -2.35 6.87 -8.02
C ILE A 85 -3.45 7.21 -9.03
N ILE A 86 -3.12 7.22 -10.33
CA ILE A 86 -4.11 7.41 -11.40
C ILE A 86 -5.12 6.25 -11.36
N ASN A 87 -4.62 5.02 -11.30
CA ASN A 87 -5.41 3.79 -11.24
C ASN A 87 -6.31 3.75 -10.00
N TYR A 88 -5.79 4.11 -8.83
CA TYR A 88 -6.60 4.24 -7.61
C TYR A 88 -7.79 5.19 -7.80
N LYS A 89 -7.57 6.34 -8.46
CA LYS A 89 -8.64 7.34 -8.69
C LYS A 89 -9.68 6.89 -9.70
N THR A 90 -9.26 6.25 -10.78
CA THR A 90 -10.16 5.82 -11.85
C THR A 90 -10.80 4.47 -11.55
N VAL A 91 -10.34 3.78 -10.49
CA VAL A 91 -10.70 2.40 -10.14
C VAL A 91 -10.29 1.40 -11.25
N GLU A 92 -9.55 1.87 -12.25
CA GLU A 92 -9.01 1.06 -13.34
C GLU A 92 -7.72 0.37 -12.87
N GLY A 93 -7.47 -0.86 -13.32
CA GLY A 93 -6.30 -1.64 -12.92
C GLY A 93 -6.46 -2.41 -11.61
N TRP A 94 -7.11 -1.85 -10.59
CA TRP A 94 -7.27 -2.51 -9.28
C TRP A 94 -8.42 -3.53 -9.24
N VAL A 95 -9.45 -3.33 -10.08
CA VAL A 95 -10.63 -4.21 -10.17
C VAL A 95 -10.52 -5.24 -11.31
N TRP A 96 -9.64 -4.98 -12.30
CA TRP A 96 -9.69 -5.66 -13.60
C TRP A 96 -8.64 -6.76 -13.77
N ASN A 97 -7.50 -6.63 -13.10
CA ASN A 97 -6.43 -7.61 -13.15
C ASN A 97 -6.28 -8.19 -11.74
N ASN A 98 -6.53 -9.49 -11.58
CA ASN A 98 -6.34 -10.20 -10.30
C ASN A 98 -4.85 -10.27 -9.87
N GLU A 99 -4.01 -9.33 -10.31
CA GLU A 99 -2.60 -9.24 -9.96
C GLU A 99 -2.34 -7.85 -9.38
N PRO A 100 -1.77 -7.77 -8.17
CA PRO A 100 -1.35 -6.51 -7.57
C PRO A 100 -0.43 -5.72 -8.51
N GLU A 101 -0.79 -4.45 -8.70
CA GLU A 101 -0.10 -3.50 -9.56
C GLU A 101 1.32 -3.26 -9.06
N LEU A 102 2.30 -3.31 -9.97
CA LEU A 102 3.69 -3.01 -9.65
C LEU A 102 3.89 -1.50 -9.48
N ILE A 103 4.38 -1.07 -8.31
CA ILE A 103 4.82 0.30 -8.07
C ILE A 103 6.31 0.38 -8.42
N VAL A 104 6.65 1.14 -9.46
CA VAL A 104 8.07 1.28 -9.84
C VAL A 104 8.82 2.17 -8.86
N LYS A 105 10.15 2.05 -8.86
CA LYS A 105 11.02 2.73 -7.87
C LYS A 105 10.80 4.25 -7.81
N ASP A 106 10.61 4.91 -8.95
CA ASP A 106 10.41 6.35 -9.01
C ASP A 106 9.05 6.76 -8.43
N GLU A 107 8.01 5.96 -8.65
CA GLU A 107 6.68 6.16 -8.05
C GLU A 107 6.70 5.97 -6.54
N MET A 108 7.40 4.93 -6.05
CA MET A 108 7.61 4.71 -4.63
C MET A 108 8.37 5.87 -4.00
N ASN A 109 9.45 6.33 -4.64
CA ASN A 109 10.23 7.48 -4.16
C ASN A 109 9.38 8.75 -4.09
N TRP A 110 8.58 9.01 -5.13
CA TRP A 110 7.65 10.13 -5.16
C TRP A 110 6.65 10.02 -4.01
N PHE A 111 6.07 8.84 -3.77
CA PHE A 111 5.06 8.67 -2.73
C PHE A 111 5.61 8.87 -1.32
N ILE A 112 6.81 8.33 -1.04
CA ILE A 112 7.54 8.57 0.21
C ILE A 112 7.76 10.07 0.42
N GLU A 113 8.27 10.76 -0.60
CA GLU A 113 8.53 12.20 -0.53
C GLU A 113 7.26 13.01 -0.27
N LYS A 114 6.16 12.67 -0.97
CA LYS A 114 4.88 13.37 -0.79
C LYS A 114 4.30 13.14 0.59
N ILE A 115 4.22 11.90 1.09
CA ILE A 115 3.74 11.64 2.46
C ILE A 115 4.57 12.46 3.48
N GLN A 116 5.90 12.46 3.33
CA GLN A 116 6.78 13.20 4.24
C GLN A 116 6.51 14.72 4.18
N SER A 117 6.48 15.29 2.98
CA SER A 117 6.42 16.74 2.77
C SER A 117 5.04 17.35 2.99
N THR A 118 3.96 16.63 2.64
CA THR A 118 2.59 17.13 2.75
C THR A 118 1.95 16.82 4.09
N ILE A 119 2.33 15.71 4.74
CA ILE A 119 1.68 15.25 5.98
C ILE A 119 2.65 15.21 7.16
N LEU A 120 3.71 14.40 7.10
CA LEU A 120 4.51 14.09 8.30
C LEU A 120 5.37 15.26 8.80
N ASN A 121 5.79 16.17 7.91
CA ASN A 121 6.51 17.39 8.27
C ASN A 121 5.60 18.53 8.78
N LYS A 122 4.27 18.37 8.74
CA LYS A 122 3.35 19.37 9.25
C LYS A 122 3.24 19.30 10.78
N ASP A 123 2.71 20.36 11.37
CA ASP A 123 2.45 20.42 12.80
C ASP A 123 1.35 19.43 13.25
N ASP A 124 1.25 19.22 14.55
CA ASP A 124 0.32 18.26 15.14
C ASP A 124 -1.15 18.66 14.95
N ASN A 125 -1.47 19.96 14.88
CA ASN A 125 -2.85 20.41 14.63
C ASN A 125 -3.31 20.00 13.24
N PHE A 126 -2.42 20.05 12.25
CA PHE A 126 -2.70 19.53 10.92
C PHE A 126 -2.89 18.01 10.94
N LYS A 127 -1.98 17.28 11.60
CA LYS A 127 -2.01 15.82 11.67
C LYS A 127 -3.26 15.27 12.37
N ASN A 128 -3.81 16.02 13.34
CA ASN A 128 -5.04 15.67 14.05
C ASN A 128 -6.30 15.64 13.15
N LYS A 129 -6.20 16.08 11.89
CA LYS A 129 -7.29 15.94 10.90
C LYS A 129 -7.44 14.51 10.38
N PHE A 130 -6.36 13.72 10.42
CA PHE A 130 -6.39 12.31 9.99
C PHE A 130 -6.94 11.46 11.13
N TRP A 131 -7.85 10.53 10.81
CA TRP A 131 -8.44 9.63 11.80
C TRP A 131 -7.41 8.72 12.47
N ASN A 132 -6.33 8.40 11.74
CA ASN A 132 -5.24 7.58 12.26
C ASN A 132 -3.91 8.07 11.66
N ILE A 133 -3.19 8.95 12.37
CA ILE A 133 -1.86 9.41 11.92
C ILE A 133 -0.79 8.33 12.06
N GLU A 134 -1.01 7.36 12.95
CA GLU A 134 -0.10 6.23 13.16
C GLU A 134 -0.04 5.34 11.92
N SER A 135 -1.16 5.12 11.23
CA SER A 135 -1.20 4.36 9.97
C SER A 135 -0.38 5.02 8.87
N ILE A 136 -0.43 6.36 8.77
CA ILE A 136 0.37 7.14 7.80
C ILE A 136 1.86 7.06 8.14
N THR A 137 2.19 7.17 9.43
CA THR A 137 3.58 7.08 9.91
C THR A 137 4.16 5.70 9.60
N ASN A 138 3.42 4.63 9.91
CA ASN A 138 3.87 3.26 9.65
C ASN A 138 3.88 2.91 8.16
N LEU A 139 2.94 3.41 7.35
CA LEU A 139 2.99 3.30 5.89
C LEU A 139 4.28 3.91 5.36
N HIS A 140 4.61 5.12 5.81
CA HIS A 140 5.85 5.79 5.40
C HIS A 140 7.10 5.02 5.81
N LEU A 141 7.16 4.52 7.06
CA LEU A 141 8.27 3.68 7.53
C LEU A 141 8.35 2.37 6.73
N TYR A 142 7.23 1.73 6.42
CA TYR A 142 7.18 0.53 5.60
C TYR A 142 7.75 0.78 4.19
N LEU A 143 7.33 1.85 3.53
CA LEU A 143 7.85 2.23 2.21
C LEU A 143 9.36 2.54 2.26
N GLN A 144 9.83 3.18 3.32
CA GLN A 144 11.27 3.39 3.53
C GLN A 144 12.01 2.06 3.73
N PHE A 145 11.46 1.10 4.47
CA PHE A 145 12.02 -0.24 4.61
C PHE A 145 12.15 -0.95 3.26
N VAL A 146 11.06 -0.96 2.47
CA VAL A 146 11.03 -1.54 1.12
C VAL A 146 12.13 -0.94 0.25
N LYS A 147 12.27 0.40 0.28
CA LYS A 147 13.32 1.12 -0.43
C LYS A 147 14.73 0.77 0.05
N GLU A 148 14.97 0.75 1.37
CA GLU A 148 16.27 0.44 1.97
C GLU A 148 16.73 -0.99 1.63
N LYS A 149 15.79 -1.92 1.57
CA LYS A 149 16.04 -3.34 1.25
C LYS A 149 15.99 -3.65 -0.24
N ASP A 150 15.75 -2.64 -1.09
CA ASP A 150 15.63 -2.75 -2.54
C ASP A 150 14.63 -3.84 -2.99
N LEU A 151 13.47 -3.90 -2.32
CA LEU A 151 12.42 -4.88 -2.59
C LEU A 151 11.54 -4.45 -3.78
N GLU A 152 10.89 -5.43 -4.39
CA GLU A 152 9.74 -5.16 -5.26
C GLU A 152 8.56 -4.71 -4.40
N LEU A 153 7.76 -3.76 -4.89
CA LEU A 153 6.56 -3.26 -4.23
C LEU A 153 5.37 -3.38 -5.16
N ARG A 154 4.28 -3.96 -4.68
CA ARG A 154 3.00 -4.02 -5.40
C ARG A 154 1.87 -3.52 -4.54
N ILE A 155 0.77 -3.11 -5.16
CA ILE A 155 -0.43 -2.61 -4.49
C ILE A 155 -1.69 -3.25 -5.05
N SER A 156 -2.66 -3.53 -4.19
CA SER A 156 -4.00 -3.95 -4.58
C SER A 156 -5.06 -3.38 -3.65
N LYS A 157 -6.30 -3.44 -4.13
CA LYS A 157 -7.50 -3.24 -3.33
C LYS A 157 -8.24 -4.58 -3.26
N GLU A 158 -8.47 -5.07 -2.05
CA GLU A 158 -9.14 -6.34 -1.72
C GLU A 158 -10.53 -6.12 -1.13
#